data_AF-A0A1B6M7I0-F1
#
_entry.id   AF-A0A1B6M7I0-F1
#
_cell.length_a   1.000
_cell.length_b   1.000
_cell.length_c   1.000
_cell.angle_alpha   90.00
_cell.angle_beta   90.00
_cell.angle_gamma   90.00
#
_symmetry.space_group_name_H-M   'P 1'
#
loop_
_entity.id
_entity.type
_entity.pdbx_description
1 polymer ?
#
loop_
_entity_poly.entity_id
_entity_poly.type
_entity_poly.pdbx_seq_one_letter_code
_entity_poly.pdbx_strand_id
1 'polypeptide(L)'
;NSYDIPAPDCILRSQWHTNPHFRGSYSFRSVTSDEMAVTAADLAAPLCLLNGRPVVLFGGEATHDHFYSTVHGAIETGWREADRILQLLPYSSKKFPRASL
;
A
#
# COMPACT_ATOMS: atom_id res chain seq x y z
N ASN A 1 -31.16 32.66 16.82
CA ASN A 1 -31.01 31.29 16.30
C ASN A 1 -30.32 30.43 17.33
N SER A 2 -31.10 29.69 18.13
CA SER A 2 -30.61 28.67 19.05
C SER A 2 -31.03 27.32 18.47
N TYR A 3 -30.09 26.45 18.16
CA TYR A 3 -30.37 25.08 17.75
C TYR A 3 -30.18 24.17 18.97
N ASP A 4 -31.19 23.34 19.26
CA ASP A 4 -31.09 22.29 20.26
C ASP A 4 -30.49 21.04 19.60
N ILE A 5 -29.28 20.64 20.04
CA ILE A 5 -28.56 19.50 19.49
C ILE A 5 -28.61 18.39 20.56
N PRO A 6 -29.40 17.31 20.35
CA PRO A 6 -29.53 16.23 21.32
C PRO A 6 -28.25 15.42 21.46
N ALA A 7 -28.13 14.69 22.58
CA ALA A 7 -27.02 13.77 22.80
C ALA A 7 -27.04 12.60 21.80
N PRO A 8 -25.87 12.10 21.35
CA PRO A 8 -25.81 10.96 20.44
C PRO A 8 -26.18 9.64 21.14
N ASP A 9 -26.88 8.76 20.43
CA ASP A 9 -27.26 7.43 20.95
C ASP A 9 -26.05 6.48 21.11
N CYS A 10 -25.03 6.62 20.26
CA CYS A 10 -23.83 5.80 20.28
C CYS A 10 -22.65 6.55 19.64
N ILE A 11 -21.44 6.31 20.14
CA ILE A 11 -20.20 6.86 19.60
C ILE A 11 -19.22 5.72 19.34
N LEU A 12 -18.75 5.62 18.09
CA LEU A 12 -17.64 4.76 17.70
C LEU A 12 -16.42 5.63 17.37
N ARG A 13 -15.30 5.38 18.05
CA ARG A 13 -14.04 6.11 17.84
C ARG A 13 -12.94 5.15 17.43
N SER A 14 -12.31 5.43 16.29
CA SER A 14 -11.15 4.68 15.85
C SER A 14 -9.91 5.02 16.69
N GLN A 15 -9.00 4.05 16.79
CA GLN A 15 -7.73 4.20 17.49
C GLN A 15 -6.58 3.67 16.61
N TRP A 16 -6.48 4.22 15.40
CA TRP A 16 -5.55 3.75 14.37
C TRP A 16 -4.09 3.68 14.83
N HIS A 17 -3.63 4.72 15.56
CA HIS A 17 -2.25 4.80 16.03
C HIS A 17 -1.88 3.71 17.05
N THR A 18 -2.78 3.39 17.99
CA THR A 18 -2.51 2.41 19.06
C THR A 18 -2.93 1.00 18.68
N ASN A 19 -3.62 0.81 17.55
CA ASN A 19 -3.96 -0.52 17.05
C ASN A 19 -2.68 -1.24 16.60
N PRO A 20 -2.38 -2.44 17.14
CA PRO A 20 -1.13 -3.15 16.87
C PRO A 20 -0.95 -3.59 15.41
N HIS A 21 -2.05 -3.68 14.63
CA HIS A 21 -2.04 -4.09 13.23
C HIS A 21 -1.88 -2.92 12.25
N PHE A 22 -2.23 -1.70 12.65
CA PHE A 22 -2.14 -0.51 11.77
C PHE A 22 -1.03 0.45 12.18
N ARG A 23 -0.87 0.68 13.50
CA ARG A 23 0.19 1.53 14.09
C ARG A 23 0.25 2.96 13.51
N GLY A 24 -0.85 3.42 12.94
CA GLY A 24 -0.93 4.61 12.12
C GLY A 24 -2.18 4.55 11.24
N SER A 25 -2.46 5.65 10.55
CA SER A 25 -3.55 5.71 9.57
C SER A 25 -3.05 5.36 8.18
N TYR A 26 -2.14 6.18 7.65
CA TYR A 26 -1.59 6.06 6.30
C TYR A 26 -0.14 6.57 6.28
N SER A 27 0.59 6.16 5.26
CA SER A 27 1.97 6.58 5.01
C SER A 27 2.01 8.05 4.59
N PHE A 28 3.10 8.74 4.90
CA PHE A 28 3.35 10.11 4.47
C PHE A 28 4.83 10.27 4.18
N ARG A 29 5.15 10.95 3.08
CA ARG A 29 6.54 11.31 2.76
C ARG A 29 6.95 12.51 3.60
N SER A 30 7.85 12.28 4.54
CA SER A 30 8.38 13.33 5.41
C SER A 30 9.51 14.08 4.71
N VAL A 31 9.78 15.31 5.17
CA VAL A 31 10.96 16.09 4.73
C VAL A 31 12.24 15.28 4.93
N THR A 32 12.35 14.55 6.04
CA THR A 32 13.49 13.68 6.32
C THR A 32 13.64 12.55 5.30
N SER A 33 12.54 11.92 4.86
CA SER A 33 12.63 10.89 3.80
C SER A 33 13.10 11.47 2.47
N ASP A 34 12.68 12.70 2.13
CA ASP A 34 13.12 13.39 0.92
C ASP A 34 14.59 13.79 1.00
N GLU A 35 15.06 14.29 2.15
CA GLU A 35 16.48 14.60 2.41
C GLU A 35 17.37 13.36 2.30
N MET A 36 16.87 12.20 2.74
CA MET A 36 17.57 10.91 2.65
C MET A 36 17.41 10.24 1.27
N ALA A 37 16.67 10.84 0.34
CA ALA A 37 16.31 10.27 -0.95
C ALA A 37 15.69 8.85 -0.85
N VAL A 38 14.95 8.57 0.23
CA VAL A 38 14.23 7.32 0.43
C VAL A 38 12.79 7.47 -0.04
N THR A 39 12.37 6.58 -0.92
CA THR A 39 11.13 6.67 -1.68
C THR A 39 10.27 5.41 -1.53
N ALA A 40 9.03 5.48 -2.02
CA ALA A 40 8.15 4.31 -2.09
C ALA A 40 8.73 3.20 -2.97
N ALA A 41 9.54 3.54 -3.97
CA ALA A 41 10.23 2.58 -4.84
C ALA A 41 11.22 1.70 -4.07
N ASP A 42 11.91 2.26 -3.06
CA ASP A 42 12.83 1.51 -2.20
C ASP A 42 12.07 0.46 -1.39
N LEU A 43 10.89 0.82 -0.87
CA LEU A 43 10.01 -0.13 -0.17
C LEU A 43 9.37 -1.15 -1.13
N ALA A 44 9.10 -0.76 -2.38
CA ALA A 44 8.53 -1.63 -3.41
C ALA A 44 9.53 -2.62 -4.02
N ALA A 45 10.83 -2.48 -3.71
CA ALA A 45 11.86 -3.35 -4.25
C ALA A 45 11.75 -4.75 -3.63
N PRO A 46 11.73 -5.82 -4.44
CA PRO A 46 11.62 -7.17 -3.91
C PRO A 46 12.92 -7.59 -3.20
N LEU A 47 12.81 -8.46 -2.20
CA LEU A 47 13.97 -9.18 -1.67
C LEU A 47 14.28 -10.35 -2.59
N CYS A 48 15.52 -10.39 -3.09
CA CYS A 48 15.98 -11.40 -4.03
C CYS A 48 17.02 -12.33 -3.40
N LEU A 49 17.06 -13.57 -3.89
CA LEU A 49 18.19 -14.47 -3.67
C LEU A 49 19.44 -13.96 -4.40
N LEU A 50 20.60 -14.54 -4.09
CA LEU A 50 21.88 -14.21 -4.74
C LEU A 50 21.86 -14.39 -6.27
N ASN A 51 20.98 -15.25 -6.78
CA ASN A 51 20.79 -15.45 -8.22
C ASN A 51 19.80 -14.45 -8.85
N GLY A 52 19.39 -13.41 -8.11
CA GLY A 52 18.45 -12.38 -8.59
C GLY A 52 16.98 -12.80 -8.58
N ARG A 53 16.65 -14.03 -8.15
CA ARG A 53 15.24 -14.47 -8.08
C ARG A 53 14.52 -13.78 -6.90
N PRO A 54 13.45 -13.00 -7.14
CA PRO A 54 12.66 -12.41 -6.07
C PRO A 54 11.94 -13.50 -5.25
N VAL A 55 11.92 -13.33 -3.93
CA VAL A 55 11.30 -14.25 -2.96
C VAL A 55 10.31 -13.57 -2.03
N VAL A 56 10.49 -12.28 -1.74
CA VAL A 56 9.53 -11.46 -0.99
C VAL A 56 9.21 -10.24 -1.83
N LEU A 57 7.92 -9.99 -2.03
CA LEU A 57 7.39 -8.89 -2.81
C LEU A 57 6.54 -8.01 -1.89
N PHE A 58 6.55 -6.70 -2.13
CA PHE A 58 5.85 -5.73 -1.30
C PHE A 58 4.79 -4.98 -2.11
N GLY A 59 3.54 -5.08 -1.66
CA GLY A 59 2.41 -4.31 -2.16
C GLY A 59 1.69 -3.60 -1.01
N GLY A 60 0.83 -2.64 -1.36
CA GLY A 60 0.13 -1.79 -0.40
C GLY A 60 0.40 -0.32 -0.65
N GLU A 61 -0.42 0.55 -0.04
CA GLU A 61 -0.44 2.00 -0.32
C GLU A 61 0.95 2.64 -0.23
N ALA A 62 1.75 2.26 0.77
CA ALA A 62 3.07 2.82 1.04
C ALA A 62 4.09 2.57 -0.09
N THR A 63 3.80 1.63 -0.99
CA THR A 63 4.71 1.18 -2.05
C THR A 63 4.40 1.82 -3.40
N HIS A 64 3.44 2.75 -3.47
CA HIS A 64 3.10 3.47 -4.69
C HIS A 64 3.84 4.81 -4.74
N ASP A 65 4.53 5.10 -5.86
CA ASP A 65 5.35 6.33 -5.99
C ASP A 65 4.54 7.63 -5.89
N HIS A 66 3.35 7.66 -6.51
CA HIS A 66 2.50 8.85 -6.55
C HIS A 66 1.21 8.75 -5.72
N PHE A 67 0.64 7.55 -5.57
CA PHE A 67 -0.65 7.34 -4.91
C PHE A 67 -0.52 6.61 -3.57
N TYR A 68 0.50 6.99 -2.79
CA TYR A 68 0.55 6.60 -1.39
C TYR A 68 -0.60 7.26 -0.60
N SER A 69 -0.92 6.68 0.55
CA SER A 69 -2.06 6.96 1.42
C SER A 69 -3.44 6.68 0.82
N THR A 70 -3.55 6.08 -0.38
CA THR A 70 -4.83 5.85 -1.05
C THR A 70 -5.16 4.36 -1.23
N VAL A 71 -6.47 4.08 -1.32
CA VAL A 71 -6.96 2.72 -1.59
C VAL A 71 -6.63 2.29 -3.02
N HIS A 72 -6.77 3.17 -4.02
CA HIS A 72 -6.44 2.82 -5.41
C HIS A 72 -4.94 2.54 -5.57
N GLY A 73 -4.05 3.27 -4.88
CA GLY A 73 -2.63 2.97 -4.87
C GLY A 73 -2.32 1.59 -4.26
N ALA A 74 -3.02 1.21 -3.19
CA ALA A 74 -2.90 -0.15 -2.64
C ALA A 74 -3.35 -1.24 -3.64
N ILE A 75 -4.44 -0.99 -4.38
CA ILE A 75 -4.94 -1.93 -5.40
C ILE A 75 -3.93 -2.06 -6.54
N GLU A 76 -3.48 -0.94 -7.10
CA GLU A 76 -2.55 -0.92 -8.24
C GLU A 76 -1.22 -1.58 -7.91
N THR A 77 -0.68 -1.34 -6.70
CA THR A 77 0.54 -2.01 -6.23
C THR A 77 0.32 -3.50 -5.96
N GLY A 78 -0.86 -3.91 -5.52
CA GLY A 78 -1.23 -5.32 -5.43
C GLY A 78 -1.22 -6.03 -6.80
N TRP A 79 -1.77 -5.40 -7.83
CA TRP A 79 -1.70 -5.92 -9.20
C TRP A 79 -0.27 -5.94 -9.73
N ARG A 80 0.53 -4.91 -9.44
CA ARG A 80 1.95 -4.86 -9.82
C ARG A 80 2.71 -6.08 -9.28
N GLU A 81 2.53 -6.44 -8.01
CA GLU A 81 3.20 -7.62 -7.44
C GLU A 81 2.61 -8.94 -7.96
N ALA A 82 1.31 -9.01 -8.23
CA ALA A 82 0.70 -10.18 -8.86
C ALA A 82 1.28 -10.43 -10.27
N ASP A 83 1.42 -9.38 -11.08
CA ASP A 83 2.03 -9.43 -12.40
C ASP A 83 3.50 -9.91 -12.31
N ARG A 84 4.27 -9.44 -11.31
CA ARG A 84 5.64 -9.92 -11.05
C ARG A 84 5.65 -11.40 -10.71
N ILE A 85 4.75 -11.87 -9.85
CA ILE A 85 4.65 -13.29 -9.48
C ILE A 85 4.35 -14.15 -10.72
N LEU A 86 3.40 -13.73 -11.56
CA LEU A 86 3.06 -14.45 -12.79
C LEU A 86 4.28 -14.62 -13.70
N GLN A 87 5.11 -13.58 -13.86
CA GLN A 87 6.33 -13.64 -14.67
C GLN A 87 7.38 -14.64 -14.14
N LEU A 88 7.35 -14.97 -12.85
CA LEU A 88 8.26 -15.96 -12.24
C LEU A 88 7.80 -17.40 -12.45
N LEU A 89 6.54 -17.61 -12.86
CA LEU A 89 5.99 -18.94 -13.03
C LEU A 89 6.39 -19.51 -14.40
N PRO A 90 6.86 -20.77 -14.47
CA PRO A 90 7.41 -21.38 -15.69
C PRO A 90 6.40 -21.54 -16.84
N TYR A 91 5.10 -21.30 -16.60
CA TYR A 91 4.04 -21.45 -17.61
C TYR A 91 3.36 -20.12 -18.00
N SER A 92 3.97 -18.97 -17.71
CA SER A 92 3.39 -17.67 -18.03
C SER A 92 3.52 -17.31 -19.52
N SER A 93 2.81 -18.03 -20.38
CA SER A 93 2.58 -17.67 -21.80
C SER A 93 1.22 -16.99 -22.04
N LYS A 94 0.37 -16.89 -21.00
CA LYS A 94 -0.96 -16.28 -21.09
C LYS A 94 -0.96 -14.87 -20.49
N LYS A 95 -1.20 -13.85 -21.32
CA LYS A 95 -1.55 -12.50 -20.84
C LYS A 95 -2.97 -12.57 -20.27
N PHE A 96 -3.11 -12.38 -18.96
CA PHE A 96 -4.43 -12.21 -18.36
C PHE A 96 -4.91 -10.77 -18.60
N PRO A 97 -6.13 -10.57 -19.12
CA PRO A 97 -6.68 -9.23 -19.27
C PRO A 97 -6.86 -8.60 -17.88
N ARG A 98 -6.45 -7.34 -17.74
CA ARG A 98 -6.71 -6.56 -16.53
C ARG A 98 -8.21 -6.42 -16.35
N ALA A 99 -8.70 -6.62 -15.13
CA ALA A 99 -10.04 -6.17 -14.78
C ALA A 99 -10.02 -4.64 -14.73
N SER A 100 -10.71 -4.00 -15.65
CA SER A 100 -10.95 -2.55 -15.60
C SER A 100 -11.85 -2.27 -14.39
N LEU A 101 -11.38 -1.43 -13.47
CA LEU A 101 -12.24 -0.81 -12.46
C LEU A 101 -12.97 0.38 -13.07
#